data_AF-A0A1M7NVZ3-F1
#
_entry.id   AF-A0A1M7NVZ3-F1
#
_cell.length_a   1.000
_cell.length_b   1.000
_cell.length_c   1.000
_cell.angle_alpha   90.00
_cell.angle_beta   90.00
_cell.angle_gamma   90.00
#
_symmetry.space_group_name_H-M   'P 1'
#
loop_
_entity.id
_entity.type
_entity.pdbx_description
1 polymer ?
#
loop_
_entity_poly.entity_id
_entity_poly.type
_entity_poly.pdbx_seq_one_letter_code
_entity_poly.pdbx_strand_id
1 'polypeptide(L)'
;MRHIPTSAEKVEQLKKQARRLQRNGGGKLAELLDRVARGAGYDHWGHVTACLQQRQAEDGVALLRSRIAAFQALAAEGGHRIEVTGPEMLAVPMVMFAAAGDAWMLEPHTQECMCLAFHGERVESGLAEHGEQVTMQFHGTYRLDDDAVHFRTGLPLVGNRTVQGLPVAELREACRVATASFQARFTSAASRDAVEPLTEGLIDTLIDRGFGHFDRAELQRAAKDGAQYSPARDELVYPPRGPQGL
;
A
#
# COMPACT_ATOMS: atom_id res chain seq x y z
N MET A 1 -19.39 -13.21 0.02
CA MET A 1 -19.74 -12.35 1.16
C MET A 1 -20.42 -11.10 0.61
N ARG A 2 -21.46 -10.58 1.28
CA ARG A 2 -22.21 -9.40 0.81
C ARG A 2 -21.56 -8.13 1.37
N HIS A 3 -21.11 -7.21 0.54
CA HIS A 3 -20.58 -5.93 1.02
C HIS A 3 -21.65 -5.10 1.75
N ILE A 4 -21.29 -4.61 2.94
CA ILE A 4 -22.12 -3.72 3.76
C ILE A 4 -21.39 -2.38 3.89
N PRO A 5 -21.98 -1.25 3.48
CA PRO A 5 -21.38 0.07 3.65
C PRO A 5 -21.00 0.33 5.11
N THR A 6 -19.70 0.32 5.40
CA THR A 6 -19.15 0.36 6.77
C THR A 6 -18.28 1.60 6.93
N SER A 7 -18.51 2.42 7.96
CA SER A 7 -17.64 3.57 8.29
C SER A 7 -16.80 3.29 9.54
N ALA A 8 -15.71 4.04 9.72
CA ALA A 8 -14.89 3.97 10.94
C ALA A 8 -15.73 4.27 12.19
N GLU A 9 -16.64 5.25 12.11
CA GLU A 9 -17.59 5.56 13.18
C GLU A 9 -18.48 4.37 13.53
N LYS A 10 -18.99 3.66 12.50
CA LYS A 10 -19.81 2.47 12.70
C LYS A 10 -19.02 1.37 13.41
N VAL A 11 -17.77 1.13 12.99
CA VAL A 11 -16.88 0.16 13.65
C VAL A 11 -16.65 0.52 15.11
N GLU A 12 -16.40 1.80 15.42
CA GLU A 12 -16.22 2.26 16.80
C GLU A 12 -17.51 2.14 17.63
N GLN A 13 -18.68 2.38 17.05
CA GLN A 13 -19.96 2.12 17.71
C GLN A 13 -20.11 0.63 18.07
N LEU A 14 -19.78 -0.29 17.15
CA LEU A 14 -19.85 -1.74 17.39
C LEU A 14 -18.85 -2.17 18.48
N LYS A 15 -17.61 -1.65 18.47
CA LYS A 15 -16.63 -1.89 19.55
C LYS A 15 -17.14 -1.40 20.90
N LYS A 16 -17.74 -0.20 20.96
CA LYS A 16 -18.33 0.36 22.19
C LYS A 16 -19.47 -0.53 22.71
N GLN A 17 -20.30 -1.06 21.81
CA GLN A 17 -21.38 -1.99 22.17
C GLN A 17 -20.82 -3.30 22.75
N ALA A 18 -19.83 -3.92 22.10
CA ALA A 18 -19.20 -5.15 22.60
C ALA A 18 -18.55 -4.94 23.98
N ARG A 19 -17.83 -3.82 24.18
CA ARG A 19 -17.25 -3.46 25.48
C ARG A 19 -18.31 -3.19 26.57
N ARG A 20 -19.48 -2.66 26.20
CA ARG A 20 -20.59 -2.49 27.15
C ARG A 20 -21.17 -3.84 27.56
N LEU A 21 -21.34 -4.77 26.63
CA LEU A 21 -21.77 -6.14 26.94
C LEU A 21 -20.76 -6.86 27.85
N GLN A 22 -19.47 -6.71 27.56
CA GLN A 22 -18.41 -7.31 28.37
C GLN A 22 -18.43 -6.81 29.83
N ARG A 23 -18.61 -5.50 30.04
CA ARG A 23 -18.69 -4.91 31.38
C ARG A 23 -19.91 -5.37 32.17
N ASN A 24 -21.02 -5.65 31.49
CA ASN A 24 -22.30 -5.96 32.13
C ASN A 24 -22.55 -7.46 32.32
N GLY A 25 -21.89 -8.33 31.54
CA GLY A 25 -22.16 -9.77 31.53
C GLY A 25 -20.94 -10.68 31.46
N GLY A 26 -19.71 -10.12 31.46
CA GLY A 26 -18.48 -10.89 31.30
C GLY A 26 -18.31 -11.48 29.89
N GLY A 27 -17.37 -12.42 29.73
CA GLY A 27 -17.10 -13.12 28.48
C GLY A 27 -15.90 -12.60 27.68
N LYS A 28 -15.51 -13.36 26.65
CA LYS A 28 -14.38 -13.01 25.77
C LYS A 28 -14.82 -11.93 24.78
N LEU A 29 -14.01 -10.88 24.65
CA LEU A 29 -14.32 -9.74 23.78
C LEU A 29 -14.49 -10.17 22.31
N ALA A 30 -13.70 -11.13 21.82
CA ALA A 30 -13.80 -11.64 20.45
C ALA A 30 -15.19 -12.21 20.13
N GLU A 31 -15.74 -13.05 21.02
CA GLU A 31 -17.08 -13.64 20.85
C GLU A 31 -18.19 -12.57 20.92
N LEU A 32 -17.99 -11.55 21.75
CA LEU A 32 -18.91 -10.41 21.85
C LEU A 32 -18.86 -9.52 20.60
N LEU A 33 -17.69 -9.33 20.00
CA LEU A 33 -17.53 -8.62 18.73
C LEU A 33 -18.24 -9.35 17.60
N ASP A 34 -18.09 -10.67 17.50
CA ASP A 34 -18.82 -11.49 16.52
C ASP A 34 -20.34 -11.42 16.73
N ARG A 35 -20.78 -11.48 17.98
CA ARG A 35 -22.22 -11.36 18.32
C ARG A 35 -22.79 -10.00 17.91
N VAL A 36 -22.07 -8.91 18.19
CA VAL A 36 -22.47 -7.56 17.81
C VAL A 36 -22.43 -7.38 16.28
N ALA A 37 -21.42 -7.94 15.61
CA ALA A 37 -21.33 -7.95 14.15
C ALA A 37 -22.55 -8.64 13.51
N ARG A 38 -22.90 -9.85 13.98
CA ARG A 38 -24.09 -10.58 13.54
C ARG A 38 -25.39 -9.82 13.78
N GLY A 39 -25.52 -9.20 14.95
CA GLY A 39 -26.66 -8.34 15.26
C GLY A 39 -26.79 -7.12 14.34
N ALA A 40 -25.69 -6.67 13.73
CA ALA A 40 -25.65 -5.56 12.79
C ALA A 40 -25.72 -6.00 11.31
N GLY A 41 -25.94 -7.29 11.03
CA GLY A 41 -26.11 -7.85 9.69
C GLY A 41 -24.84 -8.37 9.01
N TYR A 42 -23.70 -8.37 9.71
CA TYR A 42 -22.44 -8.96 9.23
C TYR A 42 -22.37 -10.44 9.61
N ASP A 43 -21.47 -11.21 8.98
CA ASP A 43 -21.32 -12.64 9.30
C ASP A 43 -20.52 -12.89 10.59
N HIS A 44 -19.47 -12.10 10.79
CA HIS A 44 -18.57 -12.10 11.95
C HIS A 44 -17.76 -10.78 11.98
N TRP A 45 -16.94 -10.56 13.02
CA TRP A 45 -16.14 -9.34 13.16
C TRP A 45 -15.17 -9.12 12.00
N GLY A 46 -14.56 -10.20 11.49
CA GLY A 46 -13.73 -10.15 10.27
C GLY A 46 -14.45 -9.59 9.03
N HIS A 47 -15.76 -9.81 8.88
CA HIS A 47 -16.54 -9.23 7.79
C HIS A 47 -16.70 -7.70 7.98
N VAL A 48 -16.87 -7.22 9.23
CA VAL A 48 -16.89 -5.78 9.52
C VAL A 48 -15.57 -5.10 9.12
N THR A 49 -14.43 -5.72 9.44
CA THR A 49 -13.12 -5.17 9.09
C THR A 49 -12.87 -5.19 7.59
N ALA A 50 -13.28 -6.27 6.90
CA ALA A 50 -13.16 -6.36 5.45
C ALA A 50 -13.99 -5.28 4.73
N CYS A 51 -15.25 -5.05 5.14
CA CYS A 51 -16.07 -3.99 4.55
C CYS A 51 -15.52 -2.58 4.83
N LEU A 52 -14.90 -2.33 5.99
CA LEU A 52 -14.23 -1.06 6.25
C LEU A 52 -13.02 -0.87 5.33
N GLN A 53 -12.18 -1.90 5.19
CA GLN A 53 -11.00 -1.86 4.34
C GLN A 53 -11.35 -1.62 2.87
N GLN A 54 -12.39 -2.30 2.37
CA GLN A 54 -12.87 -2.12 1.01
C GLN A 54 -13.31 -0.67 0.77
N ARG A 55 -14.11 -0.09 1.66
CA ARG A 55 -14.51 1.32 1.56
C ARG A 55 -13.30 2.27 1.59
N GLN A 56 -12.35 2.04 2.49
CA GLN A 56 -11.14 2.88 2.57
C GLN A 56 -10.31 2.80 1.29
N ALA A 57 -10.25 1.63 0.66
CA ALA A 57 -9.59 1.46 -0.64
C ALA A 57 -10.32 2.23 -1.74
N GLU A 58 -11.65 2.15 -1.81
CA GLU A 58 -12.47 2.90 -2.77
C GLU A 58 -12.29 4.42 -2.62
N ASP A 59 -12.35 4.92 -1.38
CA ASP A 59 -12.15 6.34 -1.07
C ASP A 59 -10.72 6.80 -1.48
N GLY A 60 -9.71 5.96 -1.23
CA GLY A 60 -8.32 6.25 -1.60
C GLY A 60 -8.07 6.30 -3.11
N VAL A 61 -8.71 5.41 -3.87
CA VAL A 61 -8.66 5.39 -5.34
C VAL A 61 -9.29 6.65 -5.93
N ALA A 62 -10.45 7.06 -5.41
CA ALA A 62 -11.11 8.29 -5.85
C ALA A 62 -10.23 9.53 -5.59
N LEU A 63 -9.58 9.58 -4.43
CA LEU A 63 -8.65 10.65 -4.08
C LEU A 63 -7.40 10.65 -4.99
N LEU A 64 -6.84 9.49 -5.28
CA LEU A 64 -5.72 9.33 -6.20
C LEU A 64 -6.05 9.83 -7.61
N ARG A 65 -7.24 9.47 -8.14
CA ARG A 65 -7.71 9.97 -9.45
C ARG A 65 -7.83 11.48 -9.48
N SER A 66 -8.42 12.07 -8.44
CA SER A 66 -8.51 13.52 -8.31
C SER A 66 -7.12 14.17 -8.29
N ARG A 67 -6.16 13.57 -7.57
CA ARG A 67 -4.79 14.06 -7.51
C ARG A 67 -4.08 13.94 -8.86
N ILE A 68 -4.23 12.83 -9.58
CA ILE A 68 -3.69 12.65 -10.94
C ILE A 68 -4.21 13.77 -11.86
N ALA A 69 -5.53 13.99 -11.87
CA ALA A 69 -6.14 15.04 -12.70
C ALA A 69 -5.60 16.45 -12.35
N ALA A 70 -5.35 16.72 -11.07
CA ALA A 70 -4.76 17.99 -10.63
C ALA A 70 -3.32 18.17 -11.14
N PHE A 71 -2.49 17.13 -11.09
CA PHE A 71 -1.12 17.19 -11.63
C PHE A 71 -1.10 17.31 -13.16
N GLN A 72 -2.02 16.64 -13.86
CA GLN A 72 -2.20 16.78 -15.30
C GLN A 72 -2.58 18.22 -15.69
N ALA A 73 -3.53 18.83 -14.97
CA ALA A 73 -3.91 20.22 -15.20
C ALA A 73 -2.76 21.18 -14.91
N LEU A 74 -2.03 20.96 -13.80
CA LEU A 74 -0.90 21.79 -13.43
C LEU A 74 0.21 21.76 -14.49
N ALA A 75 0.50 20.60 -15.08
CA ALA A 75 1.45 20.48 -16.18
C ALA A 75 1.00 21.24 -17.43
N ALA A 76 -0.27 21.13 -17.81
CA ALA A 76 -0.83 21.88 -18.94
C ALA A 76 -0.73 23.41 -18.76
N GLU A 77 -0.80 23.89 -17.52
CA GLU A 77 -0.66 25.30 -17.15
C GLU A 77 0.81 25.74 -17.00
N GLY A 78 1.78 24.83 -17.15
CA GLY A 78 3.20 25.11 -16.95
C GLY A 78 3.61 25.29 -15.50
N GLY A 79 2.79 24.81 -14.56
CA GLY A 79 3.05 24.91 -13.12
C GLY A 79 4.12 23.94 -12.62
N HIS A 80 4.50 24.15 -11.36
CA HIS A 80 5.52 23.36 -10.67
C HIS A 80 5.02 22.87 -9.32
N ARG A 81 5.13 21.55 -9.06
CA ARG A 81 4.81 20.94 -7.77
C ARG A 81 5.46 19.57 -7.64
N ILE A 82 5.86 19.21 -6.42
CA ILE A 82 6.25 17.86 -6.03
C ILE A 82 5.46 17.49 -4.78
N GLU A 83 4.99 16.25 -4.70
CA GLU A 83 4.21 15.73 -3.58
C GLU A 83 4.52 14.25 -3.35
N VAL A 84 4.59 13.83 -2.08
CA VAL A 84 4.63 12.42 -1.70
C VAL A 84 3.22 11.98 -1.33
N THR A 85 2.72 10.89 -1.91
CA THR A 85 1.39 10.38 -1.61
C THR A 85 1.30 9.85 -0.18
N GLY A 86 0.20 10.18 0.49
CA GLY A 86 -0.10 9.69 1.84
C GLY A 86 -0.81 8.33 1.84
N PRO A 87 -0.88 7.67 3.01
CA PRO A 87 -1.57 6.39 3.20
C PRO A 87 -3.06 6.43 2.87
N GLU A 88 -3.68 7.61 2.89
CA GLU A 88 -5.07 7.83 2.50
C GLU A 88 -5.32 7.63 1.01
N MET A 89 -4.28 7.72 0.17
CA MET A 89 -4.35 7.47 -1.27
C MET A 89 -3.76 6.11 -1.63
N LEU A 90 -2.56 5.81 -1.11
CA LEU A 90 -1.79 4.63 -1.48
C LEU A 90 -1.08 4.01 -0.28
N ALA A 91 -1.17 2.68 -0.18
CA ALA A 91 -0.43 1.90 0.82
C ALA A 91 1.09 1.97 0.62
N VAL A 92 1.55 2.25 -0.61
CA VAL A 92 2.97 2.51 -0.91
C VAL A 92 3.11 4.00 -1.26
N PRO A 93 3.91 4.77 -0.51
CA PRO A 93 4.16 6.18 -0.84
C PRO A 93 4.85 6.31 -2.20
N MET A 94 4.28 7.13 -3.07
CA MET A 94 4.79 7.44 -4.39
C MET A 94 5.10 8.94 -4.48
N VAL A 95 5.96 9.33 -5.40
CA VAL A 95 6.27 10.74 -5.66
C VAL A 95 5.52 11.20 -6.90
N MET A 96 4.64 12.17 -6.76
CA MET A 96 4.01 12.86 -7.89
C MET A 96 4.72 14.18 -8.12
N PHE A 97 4.99 14.52 -9.38
CA PHE A 97 5.50 15.84 -9.71
C PHE A 97 4.92 16.38 -11.02
N ALA A 98 4.87 17.70 -11.14
CA ALA A 98 4.67 18.42 -12.38
C ALA A 98 5.74 19.52 -12.51
N ALA A 99 6.36 19.62 -13.68
CA ALA A 99 7.34 20.63 -14.01
C ALA A 99 7.56 20.68 -15.53
N ALA A 100 7.84 21.86 -16.08
CA ALA A 100 8.20 22.05 -17.49
C ALA A 100 7.21 21.43 -18.50
N GLY A 101 5.91 21.44 -18.18
CA GLY A 101 4.87 20.86 -19.04
C GLY A 101 4.67 19.35 -18.84
N ASP A 102 5.48 18.67 -18.04
CA ASP A 102 5.37 17.25 -17.80
C ASP A 102 4.77 16.98 -16.42
N ALA A 103 4.02 15.89 -16.27
CA ALA A 103 3.59 15.35 -14.99
C ALA A 103 3.85 13.86 -14.90
N TRP A 104 4.30 13.41 -13.73
CA TRP A 104 4.75 12.05 -13.50
C TRP A 104 4.37 11.57 -12.11
N MET A 105 4.23 10.25 -11.98
CA MET A 105 4.22 9.53 -10.71
C MET A 105 5.36 8.53 -10.70
N LEU A 106 6.12 8.50 -9.62
CA LEU A 106 7.31 7.69 -9.44
C LEU A 106 7.11 6.74 -8.25
N GLU A 107 7.47 5.49 -8.44
CA GLU A 107 7.61 4.50 -7.37
C GLU A 107 9.11 4.43 -6.98
N PRO A 108 9.51 4.92 -5.79
CA PRO A 108 10.92 5.04 -5.43
C PRO A 108 11.68 3.74 -5.13
N HIS A 109 10.99 2.65 -4.81
CA HIS A 109 11.58 1.35 -4.43
C HIS A 109 11.90 0.49 -5.66
N THR A 110 10.96 0.37 -6.59
CA THR A 110 11.08 -0.39 -7.84
C THR A 110 11.62 0.47 -8.97
N GLN A 111 11.73 1.78 -8.77
CA GLN A 111 12.19 2.77 -9.77
C GLN A 111 11.28 2.78 -11.02
N GLU A 112 10.01 2.49 -10.82
CA GLU A 112 9.00 2.54 -11.87
C GLU A 112 8.39 3.93 -11.98
N CYS A 113 7.89 4.27 -13.16
CA CYS A 113 7.29 5.57 -13.43
C CYS A 113 6.04 5.47 -14.30
N MET A 114 5.10 6.36 -14.04
CA MET A 114 3.90 6.57 -14.83
C MET A 114 3.86 8.03 -15.30
N CYS A 115 4.00 8.23 -16.61
CA CYS A 115 3.71 9.52 -17.23
C CYS A 115 2.22 9.85 -17.09
N LEU A 116 1.90 11.03 -16.56
CA LEU A 116 0.54 11.55 -16.40
C LEU A 116 0.24 12.64 -17.43
N ALA A 117 1.24 13.46 -17.74
CA ALA A 117 1.19 14.45 -18.82
C ALA A 117 2.58 14.61 -19.43
N PHE A 118 2.63 14.94 -20.72
CA PHE A 118 3.87 15.11 -21.45
C PHE A 118 3.74 16.34 -22.37
N HIS A 119 4.61 17.33 -22.19
CA HIS A 119 4.57 18.61 -22.91
C HIS A 119 3.18 19.29 -22.92
N GLY A 120 2.48 19.24 -21.79
CA GLY A 120 1.16 19.81 -21.57
C GLY A 120 0.01 18.93 -22.06
N GLU A 121 0.29 17.85 -22.78
CA GLU A 121 -0.72 16.89 -23.22
C GLU A 121 -0.98 15.84 -22.15
N ARG A 122 -2.26 15.54 -21.89
CA ARG A 122 -2.65 14.51 -20.94
C ARG A 122 -2.32 13.13 -21.49
N VAL A 123 -1.70 12.30 -20.68
CA VAL A 123 -1.48 10.87 -20.95
C VAL A 123 -2.48 10.08 -20.12
N GLU A 124 -3.11 9.08 -20.71
CA GLU A 124 -4.01 8.18 -19.98
C GLU A 124 -3.24 7.51 -18.84
N SER A 125 -3.76 7.62 -17.61
CA SER A 125 -3.13 6.99 -16.46
C SER A 125 -3.31 5.47 -16.54
N GLY A 126 -2.27 4.70 -16.24
CA GLY A 126 -2.33 3.24 -16.13
C GLY A 126 -3.10 2.72 -14.91
N LEU A 127 -4.05 3.48 -14.37
CA LEU A 127 -4.91 3.08 -13.26
C LEU A 127 -6.09 2.25 -13.80
N ALA A 128 -6.01 0.93 -13.69
CA ALA A 128 -7.04 0.01 -14.16
C ALA A 128 -7.83 -0.59 -13.00
N GLU A 129 -9.16 -0.52 -13.09
CA GLU A 129 -10.07 -1.16 -12.13
C GLU A 129 -10.53 -2.53 -12.63
N HIS A 130 -10.29 -3.56 -11.83
CA HIS A 130 -10.70 -4.93 -12.07
C HIS A 130 -11.58 -5.40 -10.91
N GLY A 131 -12.88 -5.12 -11.01
CA GLY A 131 -13.84 -5.44 -9.95
C GLY A 131 -13.54 -4.66 -8.66
N GLU A 132 -13.19 -5.36 -7.59
CA GLU A 132 -12.84 -4.76 -6.29
C GLU A 132 -11.35 -4.40 -6.16
N GLN A 133 -10.54 -4.63 -7.21
CA GLN A 133 -9.11 -4.36 -7.21
C GLN A 133 -8.76 -3.20 -8.14
N VAL A 134 -7.86 -2.34 -7.69
CA VAL A 134 -7.26 -1.30 -8.51
C VAL A 134 -5.80 -1.67 -8.73
N THR A 135 -5.42 -1.73 -10.00
CA THR A 135 -4.06 -2.05 -10.43
C THR A 135 -3.44 -0.81 -11.05
N MET A 136 -2.15 -0.65 -10.80
CA MET A 136 -1.35 0.41 -11.41
C MET A 136 -0.40 -0.21 -12.42
N GLN A 137 -0.53 0.22 -13.66
CA GLN A 137 0.35 -0.17 -14.76
C GLN A 137 1.34 0.96 -15.00
N PHE A 138 2.59 0.75 -14.61
CA PHE A 138 3.64 1.70 -14.87
C PHE A 138 4.03 1.69 -16.35
N HIS A 139 4.42 2.86 -16.86
CA HIS A 139 4.79 3.06 -18.25
C HIS A 139 6.26 2.67 -18.52
N GLY A 140 7.05 2.49 -17.46
CA GLY A 140 8.44 2.09 -17.55
C GLY A 140 9.22 2.42 -16.28
N THR A 141 10.51 2.69 -16.43
CA THR A 141 11.43 2.96 -15.31
C THR A 141 12.07 4.34 -15.41
N TYR A 142 12.53 4.87 -14.28
CA TYR A 142 13.27 6.14 -14.24
C TYR A 142 14.60 6.01 -13.49
N ARG A 143 15.50 6.97 -13.73
CA ARG A 143 16.73 7.16 -12.94
C ARG A 143 17.00 8.65 -12.77
N LEU A 144 17.33 9.06 -11.55
CA LEU A 144 17.79 10.41 -11.23
C LEU A 144 19.32 10.42 -11.25
N ASP A 145 19.94 11.20 -12.12
CA ASP A 145 21.40 11.28 -12.26
C ASP A 145 21.84 12.74 -12.36
N ASP A 146 22.77 13.16 -11.49
CA ASP A 146 23.21 14.56 -11.37
C ASP A 146 22.03 15.56 -11.45
N ASP A 147 21.92 16.26 -12.59
CA ASP A 147 20.92 17.29 -12.92
C ASP A 147 19.91 16.84 -14.01
N ALA A 148 19.84 15.55 -14.30
CA ALA A 148 18.97 14.96 -15.29
C ALA A 148 18.09 13.83 -14.75
N VAL A 149 16.95 13.63 -15.40
CA VAL A 149 16.09 12.46 -15.21
C VAL A 149 16.11 11.63 -16.49
N HIS A 150 16.42 10.35 -16.36
CA HIS A 150 16.35 9.39 -17.45
C HIS A 150 15.04 8.61 -17.34
N PHE A 151 14.25 8.60 -18.40
CA PHE A 151 13.06 7.79 -18.52
C PHE A 151 13.28 6.72 -19.57
N ARG A 152 12.84 5.50 -19.25
CA ARG A 152 12.76 4.39 -20.20
C ARG A 152 11.34 3.87 -20.19
N THR A 153 10.56 4.24 -21.20
CA THR A 153 9.12 3.94 -21.23
C THR A 153 8.71 3.22 -22.51
N GLY A 154 7.65 2.43 -22.41
CA GLY A 154 6.99 1.80 -23.55
C GLY A 154 6.04 2.74 -24.31
N LEU A 155 5.80 3.95 -23.81
CA LEU A 155 4.90 4.92 -24.43
C LEU A 155 5.52 5.50 -25.72
N PRO A 156 4.88 5.43 -26.89
CA PRO A 156 5.44 5.98 -28.13
C PRO A 156 5.74 7.49 -28.06
N LEU A 157 4.91 8.26 -27.36
CA LEU A 157 5.08 9.71 -27.19
C LEU A 157 6.33 10.07 -26.36
N VAL A 158 6.69 9.21 -25.40
CA VAL A 158 7.79 9.42 -24.47
C VAL A 158 9.03 8.62 -24.88
N GLY A 159 8.93 7.31 -25.05
CA GLY A 159 10.04 6.44 -25.38
C GLY A 159 11.15 6.48 -24.32
N ASN A 160 12.40 6.36 -24.79
CA ASN A 160 13.60 6.47 -23.95
C ASN A 160 14.20 7.87 -24.10
N ARG A 161 14.36 8.61 -23.00
CA ARG A 161 14.87 9.98 -23.05
C ARG A 161 15.60 10.40 -21.78
N THR A 162 16.40 11.44 -21.93
CA THR A 162 17.04 12.17 -20.83
C THR A 162 16.47 13.58 -20.82
N VAL A 163 15.95 14.01 -19.68
CA VAL A 163 15.35 15.32 -19.49
C VAL A 163 16.19 16.13 -18.52
N GLN A 164 16.60 17.32 -18.94
CA GLN A 164 17.31 18.29 -18.11
C GLN A 164 16.35 19.40 -17.65
N GLY A 165 16.73 20.13 -16.60
CA GLY A 165 15.94 21.27 -16.08
C GLY A 165 14.78 20.88 -15.18
N LEU A 166 14.60 19.58 -14.89
CA LEU A 166 13.71 19.12 -13.84
C LEU A 166 14.35 19.35 -12.46
N PRO A 167 13.56 19.51 -11.39
CA PRO A 167 14.03 19.75 -10.03
C PRO A 167 14.63 18.48 -9.38
N VAL A 168 15.74 17.95 -9.94
CA VAL A 168 16.29 16.63 -9.58
C VAL A 168 16.66 16.52 -8.10
N ALA A 169 17.20 17.59 -7.49
CA ALA A 169 17.52 17.61 -6.07
C ALA A 169 16.27 17.43 -5.19
N GLU A 170 15.17 18.13 -5.51
CA GLU A 170 13.90 18.04 -4.78
C GLU A 170 13.22 16.68 -5.03
N LEU A 171 13.29 16.15 -6.26
CA LEU A 171 12.79 14.81 -6.58
C LEU A 171 13.55 13.72 -5.81
N ARG A 172 14.87 13.85 -5.68
CA ARG A 172 15.70 12.92 -4.92
C ARG A 172 15.33 12.94 -3.45
N GLU A 173 15.10 14.12 -2.88
CA GLU A 173 14.65 14.27 -1.50
C GLU A 173 13.23 13.70 -1.31
N ALA A 174 12.30 13.98 -2.22
CA ALA A 174 10.95 13.40 -2.17
C ALA A 174 10.98 11.86 -2.25
N CYS A 175 11.81 11.29 -3.12
CA CYS A 175 12.02 9.83 -3.19
C CYS A 175 12.57 9.29 -1.88
N ARG A 176 13.57 9.97 -1.28
CA ARG A 176 14.15 9.59 0.02
C ARG A 176 13.10 9.61 1.13
N VAL A 177 12.26 10.64 1.18
CA VAL A 177 11.17 10.78 2.16
C VAL A 177 10.13 9.69 1.98
N ALA A 178 9.73 9.40 0.74
CA ALA A 178 8.79 8.33 0.42
C ALA A 178 9.33 6.95 0.84
N THR A 179 10.59 6.65 0.52
CA THR A 179 11.25 5.40 0.93
C THR A 179 11.36 5.29 2.45
N ALA A 180 11.78 6.35 3.14
CA ALA A 180 11.86 6.36 4.60
C ALA A 180 10.48 6.17 5.24
N SER A 181 9.44 6.79 4.69
CA SER A 181 8.06 6.66 5.17
C SER A 181 7.53 5.24 4.99
N PHE A 182 7.85 4.58 3.88
CA PHE A 182 7.52 3.18 3.65
C PHE A 182 8.25 2.28 4.67
N GLN A 183 9.57 2.43 4.82
CA GLN A 183 10.38 1.67 5.78
C GLN A 183 9.93 1.86 7.23
N ALA A 184 9.53 3.08 7.61
CA ALA A 184 9.01 3.39 8.94
C ALA A 184 7.76 2.55 9.28
N ARG A 185 6.91 2.24 8.29
CA ARG A 185 5.71 1.39 8.46
C ARG A 185 6.07 -0.04 8.87
N PHE A 186 7.27 -0.52 8.57
CA PHE A 186 7.73 -1.87 8.94
C PHE A 186 8.63 -1.91 10.17
N THR A 187 9.12 -0.74 10.62
CA THR A 187 10.07 -0.64 11.74
C THR A 187 9.46 -0.10 13.02
N SER A 188 8.20 0.35 12.99
CA SER A 188 7.46 0.80 14.17
C SER A 188 7.27 -0.32 15.21
N ALA A 189 7.19 0.02 16.50
CA ALA A 189 6.96 -0.95 17.56
C ALA A 189 5.66 -1.76 17.35
N ALA A 190 4.61 -1.11 16.83
CA ALA A 190 3.35 -1.78 16.48
C ALA A 190 3.49 -2.78 15.32
N SER A 191 4.45 -2.55 14.41
CA SER A 191 4.75 -3.44 13.27
C SER A 191 5.68 -4.59 13.66
N ARG A 192 6.48 -4.41 14.71
CA ARG A 192 7.32 -5.47 15.30
C ARG A 192 6.51 -6.48 16.12
N ASP A 193 5.42 -6.03 16.74
CA ASP A 193 4.57 -6.87 17.59
C ASP A 193 3.50 -7.66 16.81
N ALA A 194 3.23 -7.32 15.55
CA ALA A 194 2.24 -8.00 14.70
C ALA A 194 2.90 -9.07 13.80
N VAL A 195 3.59 -10.01 14.43
CA VAL A 195 4.10 -11.23 13.77
C VAL A 195 3.25 -12.41 14.23
N GLU A 196 2.80 -13.21 13.27
CA GLU A 196 1.99 -14.39 13.50
C GLU A 196 2.86 -15.65 13.42
N PRO A 197 2.72 -16.60 14.36
CA PRO A 197 3.40 -17.87 14.26
C PRO A 197 2.94 -18.62 13.00
N LEU A 198 3.88 -19.24 12.28
CA LEU A 198 3.61 -20.11 11.14
C LEU A 198 2.94 -21.41 11.60
N THR A 199 1.64 -21.35 11.90
CA THR A 199 0.80 -22.52 12.16
C THR A 199 0.45 -23.25 10.85
N GLU A 200 0.09 -24.53 10.92
CA GLU A 200 -0.32 -25.29 9.72
C GLU A 200 -1.44 -24.59 8.93
N GLY A 201 -2.45 -24.04 9.61
CA GLY A 201 -3.54 -23.32 8.94
C GLY A 201 -3.11 -22.00 8.28
N LEU A 202 -2.12 -21.32 8.85
CA LEU A 202 -1.53 -20.15 8.21
C LEU A 202 -0.69 -20.56 7.00
N ILE A 203 0.10 -21.63 7.09
CA ILE A 203 0.88 -22.18 5.97
C ILE A 203 -0.04 -22.57 4.81
N ASP A 204 -1.17 -23.23 5.07
CA ASP A 204 -2.19 -23.53 4.06
C ASP A 204 -2.61 -22.25 3.31
N THR A 205 -2.95 -21.21 4.07
CA THR A 205 -3.38 -19.91 3.55
C THR A 205 -2.27 -19.23 2.74
N LEU A 206 -1.01 -19.32 3.18
CA LEU A 206 0.15 -18.74 2.49
C LEU A 206 0.42 -19.43 1.14
N ILE A 207 0.23 -20.74 1.07
CA ILE A 207 0.41 -21.53 -0.16
C ILE A 207 -0.71 -21.25 -1.16
N ASP A 208 -1.97 -21.23 -0.70
CA ASP A 208 -3.13 -21.01 -1.57
C ASP A 208 -3.08 -19.64 -2.28
N ARG A 209 -2.45 -18.65 -1.65
CA ARG A 209 -2.26 -17.30 -2.21
C ARG A 209 -0.94 -17.10 -2.98
N GLY A 210 -0.09 -18.13 -3.10
CA GLY A 210 1.17 -18.07 -3.84
C GLY A 210 2.27 -17.22 -3.19
N PHE A 211 2.37 -17.23 -1.86
CA PHE A 211 3.33 -16.42 -1.12
C PHE A 211 4.80 -16.73 -1.45
N GLY A 212 5.54 -15.73 -1.95
CA GLY A 212 7.00 -15.72 -2.02
C GLY A 212 7.66 -16.86 -2.80
N HIS A 213 6.91 -17.59 -3.64
CA HIS A 213 7.34 -18.84 -4.29
C HIS A 213 7.79 -19.95 -3.34
N PHE A 214 7.44 -19.86 -2.06
CA PHE A 214 7.76 -20.92 -1.11
C PHE A 214 6.84 -22.12 -1.32
N ASP A 215 7.39 -23.32 -1.23
CA ASP A 215 6.58 -24.52 -1.07
C ASP A 215 6.24 -24.79 0.40
N ARG A 216 5.31 -25.73 0.63
CA ARG A 216 4.86 -26.08 1.99
C ARG A 216 6.03 -26.56 2.87
N ALA A 217 6.95 -27.34 2.31
CA ALA A 217 8.07 -27.90 3.07
C ALA A 217 9.06 -26.81 3.49
N GLU A 218 9.25 -25.78 2.66
CA GLU A 218 10.05 -24.59 2.97
C GLU A 218 9.43 -23.75 4.09
N LEU A 219 8.11 -23.49 4.05
CA LEU A 219 7.42 -22.78 5.12
C LEU A 219 7.40 -23.55 6.45
N GLN A 220 7.21 -24.88 6.40
CA GLN A 220 7.30 -25.74 7.59
C GLN A 220 8.72 -25.75 8.18
N ARG A 221 9.75 -25.66 7.32
CA ARG A 221 11.15 -25.56 7.78
C ARG A 221 11.44 -24.22 8.41
N ALA A 222 11.01 -23.13 7.78
CA ALA A 222 11.10 -21.79 8.34
C ALA A 222 10.42 -21.71 9.72
N ALA A 223 9.23 -22.32 9.87
CA ALA A 223 8.54 -22.41 11.15
C ALA A 223 9.36 -23.15 12.23
N LYS A 224 10.01 -24.26 11.87
CA LYS A 224 10.92 -25.00 12.78
C LYS A 224 12.15 -24.18 13.18
N ASP A 225 12.64 -23.34 12.27
CA ASP A 225 13.76 -22.42 12.51
C ASP A 225 13.33 -21.15 13.27
N GLY A 226 12.08 -21.11 13.75
CA GLY A 226 11.52 -20.03 14.57
C GLY A 226 11.00 -18.84 13.77
N ALA A 227 10.92 -18.94 12.44
CA ALA A 227 10.36 -17.87 11.62
C ALA A 227 8.89 -17.62 11.94
N GLN A 228 8.52 -16.35 11.92
CA GLN A 228 7.15 -15.88 12.05
C GLN A 228 6.76 -15.14 10.77
N TYR A 229 5.50 -15.15 10.42
CA TYR A 229 4.99 -14.38 9.28
C TYR A 229 4.62 -12.98 9.76
N SER A 230 5.03 -11.96 9.03
CA SER A 230 4.56 -10.59 9.26
C SER A 230 3.53 -10.23 8.20
N PRO A 231 2.22 -10.22 8.53
CA PRO A 231 1.19 -9.77 7.60
C PRO A 231 1.42 -8.35 7.11
N ALA A 232 2.02 -7.50 7.96
CA ALA A 232 2.35 -6.14 7.59
C ALA A 232 3.41 -6.07 6.49
N ARG A 233 4.46 -6.91 6.57
CA ARG A 233 5.59 -6.92 5.63
C ARG A 233 5.39 -7.83 4.44
N ASP A 234 4.41 -8.73 4.51
CA ASP A 234 4.29 -9.91 3.63
C ASP A 234 5.64 -10.63 3.50
N GLU A 235 6.28 -10.91 4.64
CA GLU A 235 7.60 -11.53 4.72
C GLU A 235 7.70 -12.49 5.91
N LEU A 236 8.63 -13.43 5.82
CA LEU A 236 9.07 -14.23 6.96
C LEU A 236 10.11 -13.47 7.78
N VAL A 237 9.86 -13.34 9.08
CA VAL A 237 10.74 -12.70 10.05
C VAL A 237 11.37 -13.78 10.90
N TYR A 238 12.70 -13.86 10.88
CA TYR A 238 13.46 -14.80 11.69
C TYR A 238 13.87 -14.16 13.02
N PRO A 239 13.93 -14.93 14.12
CA PRO A 239 14.46 -14.44 15.37
C PRO A 239 15.93 -14.03 15.18
N PRO A 240 16.41 -13.00 15.90
CA PRO A 240 17.80 -12.61 15.83
C PRO A 240 18.66 -13.79 16.24
N ARG A 241 19.57 -14.23 15.36
CA ARG A 241 20.57 -15.25 15.70
C ARG A 241 21.39 -14.69 16.87
N GLY A 242 21.25 -15.28 18.06
CA GLY A 242 22.07 -14.93 19.20
C GLY A 242 23.56 -15.03 18.86
N PRO A 243 24.45 -14.31 19.56
CA PRO A 243 25.88 -14.43 19.34
C PRO A 243 26.26 -15.90 19.48
N GLN A 244 26.78 -16.49 18.41
CA GLN A 244 27.27 -17.86 18.42
C GLN A 244 28.45 -17.90 19.40
N GLY A 245 28.26 -18.61 20.51
CA GLY A 245 29.33 -18.93 21.44
C GLY A 245 30.40 -19.78 20.74
N LEU A 246 31.64 -19.35 20.90
CA LEU A 246 32.84 -20.17 20.77
C LEU A 246 32.79 -21.38 21.70
#